data_AF-A0A0D6LMA5-F1
#
_entry.id   AF-A0A0D6LMA5-F1
#
_cell.length_a   1.000
_cell.length_b   1.000
_cell.length_c   1.000
_cell.angle_alpha   90.00
_cell.angle_beta   90.00
_cell.angle_gamma   90.00
#
_symmetry.space_group_name_H-M   'P 1'
#
loop_
_entity.id
_entity.type
_entity.pdbx_description
1 polymer ?
#
loop_
_entity_poly.entity_id
_entity_poly.type
_entity_poly.pdbx_seq_one_letter_code
_entity_poly.pdbx_strand_id
1 'polypeptide(L)'
;MPSLGEINDYWVIGNTIFFIVFGTFGNINIIWSTIRKKELQSKSGLLLAITSAHQIVCLLSAPVCLTIILLHIKVKRSVCYPMIAPFMSCSSHQAPLVLSSALDLLFVLLDPVRLKKVDLRIHQPQP
;
A
#
# COMPACT_ATOMS: atom_id res chain seq x y z
N MET A 1 3.69 37.76 7.20
CA MET A 1 4.11 36.63 6.36
C MET A 1 4.16 35.41 7.26
N PRO A 2 3.50 34.30 6.91
CA PRO A 2 3.56 33.07 7.72
C PRO A 2 5.01 32.62 7.84
N SER A 3 5.39 32.11 9.01
CA SER A 3 6.73 31.58 9.25
C SER A 3 6.95 30.28 8.46
N LEU A 4 8.21 29.94 8.15
CA LEU A 4 8.55 28.72 7.38
C LEU A 4 7.98 27.44 8.03
N GLY A 5 7.87 27.41 9.37
CA GLY A 5 7.28 26.31 10.11
C GLY A 5 5.78 26.15 9.86
N GLU A 6 5.02 27.25 9.85
CA GLU A 6 3.59 27.20 9.58
C GLU A 6 3.29 26.71 8.15
N ILE A 7 4.09 27.11 7.17
CA ILE A 7 3.95 26.65 5.77
C ILE A 7 4.15 25.12 5.69
N ASN A 8 5.13 24.59 6.41
CA ASN A 8 5.39 23.16 6.48
C ASN A 8 4.21 22.39 7.11
N ASP A 9 3.63 22.93 8.19
CA ASP A 9 2.50 22.29 8.87
C ASP A 9 1.26 22.23 7.97
N TYR A 10 0.90 23.34 7.30
CA TYR A 10 -0.21 23.35 6.34
C TYR A 10 0.03 22.37 5.17
N TRP A 11 1.26 22.28 4.69
CA TRP A 11 1.64 21.34 3.64
C TRP A 11 1.46 19.88 4.09
N VAL A 12 1.95 19.54 5.29
CA VAL A 12 1.82 18.19 5.86
C VAL A 12 0.35 17.83 6.10
N ILE A 13 -0.45 18.74 6.66
CA ILE A 13 -1.88 18.54 6.87
C ILE A 13 -2.60 18.32 5.54
N GLY A 14 -2.34 19.18 4.54
CA GLY A 14 -2.96 19.06 3.21
C GLY A 14 -2.65 17.73 2.53
N ASN A 15 -1.39 17.31 2.54
CA ASN A 15 -0.99 16.00 2.00
C ASN A 15 -1.64 14.85 2.77
N THR A 16 -1.70 14.94 4.10
CA THR A 16 -2.32 13.89 4.94
C THR A 16 -3.79 13.71 4.59
N ILE A 17 -4.56 14.80 4.48
CA ILE A 17 -5.97 14.76 4.09
C ILE A 17 -6.13 14.17 2.69
N PHE A 18 -5.31 14.63 1.74
CA PHE A 18 -5.32 14.12 0.37
C PHE A 18 -5.09 12.59 0.33
N PHE A 19 -4.03 12.11 0.98
CA PHE A 19 -3.74 10.68 1.02
C PHE A 19 -4.82 9.88 1.74
N ILE A 20 -5.41 10.38 2.82
CA ILE A 20 -6.52 9.70 3.51
C ILE A 20 -7.70 9.52 2.56
N VAL A 21 -8.16 10.59 1.90
CA VAL A 21 -9.34 10.52 1.04
C VAL A 21 -9.12 9.60 -0.16
N PHE A 22 -8.08 9.88 -0.95
CA PHE A 22 -7.82 9.11 -2.16
C PHE A 22 -7.32 7.70 -1.87
N GLY A 23 -6.48 7.54 -0.85
CA GLY A 23 -5.94 6.26 -0.47
C GLY A 23 -6.98 5.35 0.18
N THR A 24 -7.86 5.84 1.07
CA THR A 24 -8.95 4.98 1.59
C THR A 24 -9.91 4.59 0.47
N PHE A 25 -10.34 5.54 -0.36
CA PHE A 25 -11.23 5.26 -1.49
C PHE A 25 -10.63 4.22 -2.46
N GLY A 26 -9.38 4.40 -2.86
CA GLY A 26 -8.68 3.47 -3.75
C GLY A 26 -8.54 2.07 -3.13
N ASN A 27 -8.09 1.98 -1.88
CA ASN A 27 -7.87 0.69 -1.23
C ASN A 27 -9.18 -0.05 -0.90
N ILE A 28 -10.26 0.66 -0.54
CA ILE A 28 -11.59 0.06 -0.34
C ILE A 28 -12.12 -0.49 -1.67
N ASN A 29 -11.97 0.25 -2.77
CA ASN A 29 -12.40 -0.22 -4.09
C ASN A 29 -11.65 -1.46 -4.56
N ILE A 30 -10.35 -1.57 -4.26
CA ILE A 30 -9.57 -2.78 -4.54
C ILE A 30 -10.14 -3.96 -3.77
N ILE A 31 -10.32 -3.82 -2.46
CA ILE A 31 -10.89 -4.88 -1.61
C ILE A 31 -12.27 -5.30 -2.11
N TRP A 32 -13.14 -4.32 -2.39
CA TRP A 32 -14.48 -4.55 -2.93
C TRP A 32 -14.45 -5.29 -4.27
N SER A 33 -13.54 -4.89 -5.17
CA SER A 33 -13.38 -5.52 -6.48
C SER A 33 -12.91 -6.97 -6.37
N THR A 34 -11.96 -7.25 -5.47
CA THR A 34 -11.46 -8.61 -5.20
C THR A 34 -12.57 -9.51 -4.62
N ILE A 35 -13.45 -8.98 -3.76
CA ILE A 35 -14.57 -9.76 -3.22
C ILE A 35 -15.63 -10.04 -4.30
N ARG A 36 -15.95 -9.04 -5.13
CA ARG A 36 -17.03 -9.12 -6.14
C ARG A 36 -16.67 -9.99 -7.34
N LYS A 37 -15.43 -9.94 -7.82
CA LYS A 37 -15.01 -10.59 -9.06
C LYS A 37 -14.18 -11.83 -8.75
N LYS A 38 -14.75 -13.01 -9.01
CA LYS A 38 -14.04 -14.30 -8.83
C LYS A 38 -12.76 -14.40 -9.67
N GLU A 39 -12.70 -13.72 -10.82
CA GLU A 39 -11.47 -13.67 -11.64
C GLU A 39 -10.31 -12.93 -10.95
N LEU A 40 -10.61 -12.01 -10.02
CA LEU A 40 -9.62 -11.30 -9.22
C LEU A 40 -9.28 -12.03 -7.91
N GLN A 41 -9.90 -13.19 -7.62
CA GLN A 41 -9.59 -14.01 -6.44
C GLN A 41 -8.40 -14.95 -6.67
N SER A 42 -7.54 -14.64 -7.65
CA SER A 42 -6.25 -15.29 -7.79
C SER A 42 -5.37 -15.01 -6.56
N LYS A 43 -4.32 -15.82 -6.38
CA LYS A 43 -3.33 -15.60 -5.29
C LYS A 43 -2.79 -14.17 -5.30
N SER A 44 -2.56 -13.62 -6.49
CA SER A 44 -2.18 -12.23 -6.74
C SER A 44 -3.18 -11.22 -6.19
N GLY A 45 -4.45 -11.35 -6.59
CA GLY A 45 -5.48 -10.38 -6.22
C GLY A 45 -5.85 -10.44 -4.73
N LEU A 46 -5.69 -11.61 -4.11
CA LEU A 46 -5.81 -11.74 -2.65
C LEU A 46 -4.64 -11.05 -1.93
N LEU A 47 -3.39 -11.21 -2.42
CA LEU A 47 -2.24 -10.49 -1.88
C LEU A 47 -2.41 -8.97 -1.98
N LEU A 48 -2.93 -8.50 -3.10
CA LEU A 48 -3.22 -7.08 -3.32
C LEU A 48 -4.30 -6.58 -2.35
N ALA A 49 -5.37 -7.35 -2.13
CA ALA A 49 -6.42 -6.99 -1.16
C ALA A 49 -5.90 -6.94 0.28
N ILE A 50 -5.04 -7.90 0.67
CA ILE A 50 -4.39 -7.91 1.99
C ILE A 50 -3.48 -6.68 2.14
N THR A 51 -2.71 -6.34 1.10
CA THR A 51 -1.84 -5.16 1.08
C THR A 51 -2.67 -3.88 1.23
N SER A 52 -3.78 -3.77 0.52
CA SER A 52 -4.72 -2.64 0.62
C SER A 52 -5.34 -2.51 2.02
N ALA A 53 -5.65 -3.63 2.70
CA ALA A 53 -6.14 -3.60 4.07
C ALA A 53 -5.10 -3.04 5.04
N HIS A 54 -3.84 -3.47 4.92
CA HIS A 54 -2.73 -2.92 5.72
C HIS A 54 -2.52 -1.43 5.44
N GLN A 55 -2.63 -1.00 4.17
CA GLN A 55 -2.53 0.41 3.79
C GLN A 55 -3.60 1.27 4.46
N ILE A 56 -4.84 0.78 4.56
CA ILE A 56 -5.94 1.50 5.24
C ILE A 56 -5.61 1.69 6.72
N VAL A 57 -5.11 0.67 7.42
CA VAL A 57 -4.72 0.78 8.84
C VAL A 57 -3.61 1.84 9.03
N CYS A 58 -2.61 1.85 8.15
CA CYS A 58 -1.55 2.86 8.17
C CYS A 58 -2.11 4.27 7.92
N LEU A 59 -3.00 4.43 6.94
CA LEU A 59 -3.64 5.71 6.62
C LEU A 59 -4.47 6.26 7.78
N LEU A 60 -5.22 5.40 8.47
CA LEU A 60 -6.03 5.80 9.62
C LEU A 60 -5.19 6.16 10.85
N SER A 61 -3.97 5.62 10.95
CA SER A 61 -3.04 5.94 12.04
C SER A 61 -2.31 7.28 11.83
N ALA A 62 -2.09 7.68 10.57
CA ALA A 62 -1.41 8.93 10.22
C ALA A 62 -2.04 10.21 10.83
N PRO A 63 -3.37 10.44 10.78
CA PRO A 63 -3.97 11.64 11.37
C PRO A 63 -3.88 11.65 12.90
N VAL A 64 -3.88 10.47 13.54
CA VAL A 64 -3.70 10.36 15.01
C VAL A 64 -2.31 10.82 15.40
N CYS A 65 -1.27 10.32 14.72
CA CYS A 65 0.11 10.76 14.93
C CYS A 65 0.28 12.26 14.63
N LEU A 66 -0.28 12.74 13.53
CA LEU A 66 -0.21 14.15 13.16
C LEU A 66 -0.87 15.05 14.21
N THR A 67 -2.04 14.66 14.72
CA THR A 67 -2.76 15.42 15.76
C THR A 67 -1.96 15.50 17.06
N ILE A 68 -1.33 14.40 17.49
CA ILE A 68 -0.48 14.39 18.69
C ILE A 68 0.72 15.33 18.54
N ILE A 69 1.34 15.33 17.35
CA ILE A 69 2.50 16.19 17.05
C ILE A 69 2.09 17.66 17.02
N LEU A 70 1.04 18.02 16.28
CA LEU A 70 0.59 19.41 16.11
C LEU A 70 0.04 20.02 17.40
N LEU A 71 -0.69 19.23 18.21
CA LEU A 71 -1.24 19.71 19.49
C LEU A 71 -0.23 19.60 20.65
N HIS A 72 1.01 19.16 20.39
CA HIS A 72 2.05 18.93 21.39
C HIS A 72 1.56 18.11 22.60
N ILE A 73 0.70 17.11 22.36
CA ILE A 73 0.09 16.32 23.43
C ILE A 73 1.12 15.35 24.00
N LYS A 74 1.37 15.44 25.31
CA LYS A 74 2.20 14.47 26.03
C LYS A 74 1.40 13.21 26.34
N VAL A 75 1.54 12.18 25.51
CA VAL A 75 0.90 10.88 25.71
C VAL A 75 1.76 9.99 26.61
N LYS A 76 1.15 9.37 27.63
CA LYS A 76 1.83 8.40 28.51
C LYS A 76 2.26 7.18 27.69
N ARG A 77 3.48 6.66 27.92
CA ARG A 77 4.05 5.51 27.19
C ARG A 77 3.14 4.28 27.17
N SER A 78 2.42 4.02 28.26
CA SER A 78 1.49 2.90 28.39
C SER A 78 0.30 2.96 27.41
N VAL A 79 -0.05 4.16 26.94
CA VAL A 79 -1.13 4.39 25.96
C VAL A 79 -0.56 4.56 24.55
N CYS A 80 0.60 5.21 24.43
CA CYS A 80 1.26 5.42 23.14
C CYS A 80 1.68 4.09 22.49
N TYR A 81 2.23 3.15 23.27
CA TYR A 81 2.71 1.87 22.74
C TYR A 81 1.61 1.05 22.03
N PRO A 82 0.44 0.75 22.65
CA PRO A 82 -0.62 0.02 21.95
C PRO A 82 -1.25 0.83 20.80
N MET A 83 -1.20 2.16 20.84
CA MET A 83 -1.69 3.02 19.76
C MET A 83 -0.81 2.93 18.51
N ILE A 84 0.53 2.89 18.66
CA ILE A 84 1.46 2.84 17.53
C ILE A 84 1.82 1.42 17.07
N ALA A 85 1.66 0.43 17.94
CA ALA A 85 1.90 -0.98 17.63
C ALA A 85 1.22 -1.48 16.32
N PRO A 86 -0.09 -1.25 16.08
CA PRO A 86 -0.73 -1.68 14.84
C PRO A 86 -0.14 -1.02 13.60
N PHE A 87 0.21 0.28 13.68
CA PHE A 87 0.89 1.00 12.61
C PHE A 87 2.28 0.41 12.31
N MET A 88 3.08 0.12 13.34
CA MET A 88 4.42 -0.46 13.18
C MET A 88 4.36 -1.87 12.60
N SER A 89 3.40 -2.69 13.03
CA SER A 89 3.20 -4.02 12.48
C SER A 89 2.77 -3.96 11.01
N CYS A 90 1.80 -3.10 10.68
CA CYS A 90 1.29 -3.01 9.31
C CYS A 90 2.32 -2.43 8.33
N SER A 91 3.06 -1.42 8.73
CA SER A 91 4.12 -0.82 7.91
C SER A 91 5.27 -1.81 7.65
N SER A 92 5.63 -2.62 8.65
CA SER A 92 6.65 -3.66 8.49
C SER A 92 6.23 -4.76 7.51
N HIS A 93 4.96 -5.16 7.52
CA HIS A 93 4.43 -6.16 6.58
C HIS A 93 4.19 -5.62 5.17
N GLN A 94 4.15 -4.31 4.99
CA GLN A 94 3.84 -3.70 3.70
C GLN A 94 4.93 -3.96 2.65
N ALA A 95 6.20 -3.81 3.01
CA ALA A 95 7.32 -4.06 2.10
C ALA A 95 7.37 -5.49 1.54
N PRO A 96 7.31 -6.56 2.37
CA PRO A 96 7.30 -7.93 1.86
C PRO A 96 6.04 -8.27 1.06
N LEU A 97 4.89 -7.70 1.40
CA LEU A 97 3.64 -7.90 0.64
C LEU A 97 3.70 -7.26 -0.77
N VAL A 98 4.22 -6.03 -0.86
CA VAL A 98 4.42 -5.35 -2.15
C VAL A 98 5.45 -6.08 -2.99
N LEU A 99 6.56 -6.54 -2.38
CA LEU A 99 7.57 -7.35 -3.07
C LEU A 99 6.97 -8.67 -3.60
N SER A 100 6.20 -9.36 -2.77
CA SER A 100 5.56 -10.62 -3.16
C SER A 100 4.57 -10.41 -4.31
N SER A 101 3.81 -9.31 -4.28
CA SER A 101 2.88 -8.93 -5.35
C SER A 101 3.63 -8.60 -6.66
N ALA A 102 4.77 -7.90 -6.56
CA ALA A 102 5.60 -7.57 -7.70
C ALA A 102 6.25 -8.82 -8.33
N LEU A 103 6.71 -9.76 -7.51
CA LEU A 103 7.26 -11.03 -7.98
C LEU A 103 6.19 -11.88 -8.67
N ASP A 104 5.00 -11.98 -8.08
CA ASP A 104 3.88 -12.72 -8.66
C ASP A 104 3.49 -12.17 -10.03
N LEU A 105 3.39 -10.84 -10.17
CA LEU A 105 3.19 -10.17 -11.46
C LEU A 105 4.34 -10.45 -12.44
N LEU A 106 5.59 -10.41 -11.97
CA LEU A 106 6.76 -10.67 -12.81
C LEU A 106 6.73 -12.11 -13.36
N PHE A 107 6.38 -13.10 -12.55
CA PHE A 107 6.25 -14.49 -13.01
C PHE A 107 5.13 -14.64 -14.05
N VAL A 108 3.96 -14.05 -13.81
CA VAL A 108 2.84 -14.05 -14.76
C VAL A 108 3.22 -13.39 -16.08
N LEU A 109 3.99 -12.30 -16.07
CA LEU A 109 4.45 -11.61 -17.29
C LEU A 109 5.55 -12.37 -18.03
N LEU A 110 6.41 -13.10 -17.31
CA LEU A 110 7.48 -13.90 -17.92
C LEU A 110 6.97 -15.18 -18.59
N ASP A 111 5.85 -15.74 -18.14
CA ASP A 111 5.26 -16.96 -18.70
C ASP A 111 4.87 -16.85 -20.19
N PRO A 112 4.09 -15.84 -20.64
CA PRO A 112 3.82 -15.63 -22.06
C PRO A 112 5.07 -15.25 -22.84
N VAL A 113 6.07 -14.61 -22.23
CA VAL A 113 7.37 -14.32 -22.88
C VAL A 113 8.17 -15.61 -23.10
N ARG A 114 8.10 -16.58 -22.19
CA ARG A 114 8.73 -17.90 -22.37
C ARG A 114 8.04 -18.69 -23.47
N LEU A 115 6.72 -18.72 -23.50
CA LEU A 115 5.94 -19.34 -24.58
C LEU A 115 6.23 -18.69 -25.94
N LYS A 116 6.22 -17.36 -26.02
CA LYS A 116 6.52 -16.62 -27.26
C LYS A 116 7.98 -16.78 -27.70
N LYS A 117 8.93 -16.87 -26.75
CA LYS A 117 10.34 -17.19 -27.06
C LYS A 117 10.54 -18.63 -27.53
N VAL A 118 9.75 -19.59 -27.04
CA VAL A 118 9.79 -20.99 -27.50
C VAL A 118 9.19 -21.10 -28.90
N ASP A 119 8.05 -20.44 -29.14
CA ASP A 119 7.38 -20.39 -30.46
C ASP A 119 8.26 -19.74 -31.53
N LEU A 120 8.91 -18.60 -31.23
CA LEU A 120 9.90 -17.97 -32.10
C LEU A 120 11.16 -18.83 -32.32
N ARG A 121 11.55 -19.66 -31.35
CA ARG A 121 12.67 -20.60 -31.51
C ARG A 121 12.32 -21.78 -32.41
N ILE A 122 11.04 -22.15 -32.52
CA ILE A 122 10.55 -23.17 -33.44
C ILE A 122 10.43 -22.61 -34.87
N HIS A 123 10.20 -21.31 -35.04
CA HIS A 123 10.10 -20.64 -36.35
C HIS A 123 11.41 -20.06 -36.91
N GLN A 124 12.53 -20.09 -36.17
CA GLN A 124 13.84 -19.92 -36.78
C GLN A 124 14.38 -21.27 -37.25
N PRO A 125 14.55 -21.50 -38.57
CA PRO A 125 15.28 -22.67 -39.04
C PRO A 125 16.71 -22.60 -38.50
N GLN A 126 17.13 -23.67 -37.83
CA GLN A 126 18.54 -23.89 -37.46
C GLN A 126 19.38 -23.84 -38.76
N PRO A 127 20.45 -23.02 -38.83
CA PRO A 127 21.42 -23.08 -39.92
C PRO A 127 22.27 -24.35 -39.85
#